data_AF-A0A220W732-F1
#
_entry.id   AF-A0A220W732-F1
#
_cell.length_a   1.000
_cell.length_b   1.000
_cell.length_c   1.000
_cell.angle_alpha   90.00
_cell.angle_beta   90.00
_cell.angle_gamma   90.00
#
_symmetry.space_group_name_H-M   'P 1'
#
loop_
_entity.id
_entity.type
_entity.pdbx_description
1 polymer ?
#
loop_
_entity_poly.entity_id
_entity_poly.type
_entity_poly.pdbx_seq_one_letter_code
_entity_poly.pdbx_strand_id
1 'polypeptide(L)'
;MNNPVQLQRKARGERPKYFEDPAIDKVLSITLALAGEVAVLRDHIDSMERLLETDGTIDREALHAFSPDRQTREERDAWRDEFLSTILRCVHEEREALAEEASSGSAKSISTYDDAVDLVETA
;
A
#
# COMPACT_ATOMS: atom_id res chain seq x y z
N MET A 1 1.50 17.41 -16.58
CA MET A 1 0.68 17.80 -15.41
C MET A 1 0.42 16.55 -14.60
N ASN A 2 1.30 16.23 -13.64
CA ASN A 2 1.07 15.09 -12.73
C ASN A 2 0.07 15.54 -11.68
N ASN A 3 -1.18 15.15 -11.87
CA ASN A 3 -2.21 15.29 -10.85
C ASN A 3 -1.86 14.25 -9.75
N PRO A 4 -1.76 14.62 -8.46
CA PRO A 4 -1.50 13.63 -7.43
C PRO A 4 -2.62 12.59 -7.47
N VAL A 5 -2.24 11.31 -7.54
CA VAL A 5 -3.19 10.19 -7.58
C VAL A 5 -4.04 10.26 -6.32
N GLN A 6 -5.27 10.78 -6.45
CA GLN A 6 -6.26 10.76 -5.40
C GLN A 6 -6.78 9.33 -5.28
N LEU A 7 -6.41 8.66 -4.19
CA LEU A 7 -6.93 7.34 -3.86
C LEU A 7 -8.46 7.36 -3.85
N GLN A 8 -9.07 6.31 -4.42
CA GLN A 8 -10.53 6.22 -4.53
C GLN A 8 -11.21 6.34 -3.16
N ARG A 9 -12.44 6.90 -3.15
CA ARG A 9 -13.26 7.07 -1.93
C ARG A 9 -13.25 5.77 -1.11
N LYS A 10 -12.85 5.88 0.16
CA LYS A 10 -12.98 4.82 1.17
C LYS A 10 -14.36 4.18 1.05
N ALA A 11 -14.40 2.86 0.83
CA ALA A 11 -15.65 2.12 0.75
C ALA A 11 -16.44 2.30 2.05
N ARG A 12 -17.75 2.54 1.94
CA ARG A 12 -18.62 2.69 3.11
C ARG A 12 -19.08 1.30 3.55
N GLY A 13 -18.57 0.81 4.67
CA GLY A 13 -18.96 -0.47 5.26
C GLY A 13 -17.88 -1.04 6.18
N GLU A 14 -18.27 -1.92 7.10
CA GLU A 14 -17.30 -2.72 7.87
C GLU A 14 -16.58 -3.69 6.93
N ARG A 15 -15.26 -3.84 7.10
CA ARG A 15 -14.47 -4.76 6.29
C ARG A 15 -14.91 -6.21 6.55
N PRO A 16 -15.11 -7.03 5.50
CA PRO A 16 -15.35 -8.44 5.69
C PRO A 16 -14.21 -9.08 6.49
N LYS A 17 -14.55 -9.82 7.55
CA LYS A 17 -13.62 -10.67 8.29
C LYS A 17 -13.85 -12.11 7.84
N TYR A 18 -12.84 -12.75 7.28
CA TYR A 18 -12.95 -14.11 6.79
C TYR A 18 -12.29 -15.11 7.75
N PHE A 19 -11.27 -14.67 8.49
CA PHE A 19 -10.52 -15.52 9.42
C PHE A 19 -10.66 -15.05 10.87
N GLU A 20 -10.34 -15.95 11.81
CA GLU A 20 -10.34 -15.64 13.24
C GLU A 20 -9.26 -14.61 13.60
N ASP A 21 -8.07 -14.75 13.00
CA ASP A 21 -6.97 -13.80 13.16
C ASP A 21 -7.05 -12.69 12.08
N PRO A 22 -7.33 -11.43 12.46
CA PRO A 22 -7.39 -10.30 11.52
C PRO A 22 -6.09 -10.05 10.75
N ALA A 23 -4.94 -10.52 11.26
CA ALA A 23 -3.66 -10.42 10.55
C ALA A 23 -3.67 -11.23 9.23
N ILE A 24 -4.41 -12.33 9.18
CA ILE A 24 -4.53 -13.17 7.98
C ILE A 24 -5.34 -12.44 6.90
N ASP A 25 -6.47 -11.83 7.27
CA ASP A 25 -7.29 -11.02 6.36
C ASP A 25 -6.48 -9.87 5.75
N LYS A 26 -5.59 -9.26 6.55
CA LYS A 26 -4.68 -8.21 6.09
C LYS A 26 -3.66 -8.71 5.09
N VAL A 27 -2.99 -9.83 5.36
CA VAL A 27 -2.05 -10.43 4.42
C VAL A 27 -2.75 -10.83 3.13
N LEU A 28 -3.97 -11.38 3.22
CA LEU A 28 -4.78 -11.71 2.05
C LEU A 28 -5.12 -10.45 1.24
N SER A 29 -5.54 -9.37 1.89
CA SER A 29 -5.84 -8.09 1.22
C SER A 29 -4.62 -7.53 0.49
N ILE A 30 -3.44 -7.51 1.13
CA ILE A 30 -2.17 -7.09 0.52
C ILE A 30 -1.82 -7.98 -0.67
N THR A 31 -1.99 -9.30 -0.53
CA THR A 31 -1.66 -10.27 -1.59
C THR A 31 -2.56 -10.09 -2.82
N LEU A 32 -3.87 -9.88 -2.62
CA LEU A 32 -4.80 -9.62 -3.71
C LEU A 32 -4.51 -8.28 -4.40
N ALA A 33 -4.18 -7.23 -3.64
CA ALA A 33 -3.77 -5.96 -4.21
C ALA A 33 -2.51 -6.11 -5.06
N LEU A 34 -1.48 -6.81 -4.54
CA LEU A 34 -0.25 -7.10 -5.27
C LEU A 34 -0.53 -7.92 -6.55
N ALA A 35 -1.41 -8.93 -6.50
CA ALA A 35 -1.78 -9.71 -7.68
C ALA A 35 -2.43 -8.83 -8.76
N GLY A 36 -3.27 -7.87 -8.36
CA GLY A 36 -3.84 -6.87 -9.27
C GLY A 36 -2.77 -6.01 -9.94
N GLU A 37 -1.82 -5.47 -9.17
CA GLU A 37 -0.71 -4.67 -9.71
C GLU A 37 0.19 -5.49 -10.65
N VAL A 38 0.43 -6.78 -10.33
CA VAL A 38 1.19 -7.68 -11.20
C VAL A 38 0.46 -7.91 -12.54
N ALA A 39 -0.87 -8.04 -12.53
CA ALA A 39 -1.66 -8.15 -13.75
C ALA A 39 -1.54 -6.88 -14.61
N VAL A 40 -1.64 -5.70 -14.00
CA VAL A 40 -1.47 -4.41 -14.72
C VAL A 40 -0.06 -4.29 -15.30
N LEU A 41 0.98 -4.65 -14.55
CA LEU A 41 2.36 -4.66 -15.05
C LEU A 41 2.52 -5.64 -16.22
N ARG A 42 1.86 -6.80 -16.18
CA ARG A 42 1.90 -7.77 -17.27
C ARG A 42 1.28 -7.22 -18.56
N ASP A 43 0.13 -6.57 -18.46
CA ASP A 43 -0.54 -5.93 -19.60
C ASP A 43 0.30 -4.78 -20.18
N HIS A 44 0.96 -4.02 -19.31
CA HIS A 44 1.85 -2.94 -19.73
C HIS A 44 3.09 -3.48 -20.46
N ILE A 45 3.70 -4.57 -19.97
CA ILE A 45 4.82 -5.24 -20.64
C ILE A 45 4.39 -5.77 -22.02
N ASP A 46 3.24 -6.46 -22.13
CA ASP A 46 2.73 -6.94 -23.43
C ASP A 46 2.51 -5.78 -24.41
N SER A 47 1.97 -4.66 -23.94
CA SER A 47 1.80 -3.44 -24.75
C SER A 47 3.14 -2.88 -25.23
N MET A 48 4.14 -2.81 -24.35
CA MET A 48 5.50 -2.39 -24.71
C MET A 48 6.11 -3.34 -25.73
N GLU A 49 6.02 -4.65 -25.55
CA GLU A 49 6.54 -5.66 -26.48
C GLU A 49 5.93 -5.50 -27.88
N ARG A 50 4.61 -5.32 -28.00
CA ARG A 50 3.93 -5.11 -29.30
C ARG A 50 4.37 -3.81 -30.00
N LEU A 51 4.55 -2.73 -29.24
CA LEU A 51 5.05 -1.47 -29.79
C LEU A 51 6.50 -1.61 -30.27
N LEU A 52 7.33 -2.32 -29.50
CA LEU A 52 8.71 -2.59 -29.86
C LEU A 52 8.86 -3.54 -31.05
N GLU A 53 7.97 -4.51 -31.24
CA GLU A 53 7.92 -5.35 -32.45
C GLU A 53 7.60 -4.53 -33.70
N THR A 54 6.84 -3.44 -33.55
CA THR A 54 6.46 -2.56 -34.66
C THR A 54 7.61 -1.63 -35.08
N ASP A 55 8.37 -1.10 -34.12
CA ASP A 55 9.46 -0.13 -34.36
C ASP A 55 10.88 -0.74 -34.35
N GLY A 56 11.04 -1.99 -33.87
CA GLY A 56 12.22 -2.85 -34.06
C GLY A 56 13.53 -2.41 -33.37
N THR A 57 13.50 -1.52 -32.39
CA THR A 57 14.69 -0.70 -32.06
C THR A 57 15.51 -1.12 -30.83
N ILE A 58 15.03 -2.00 -29.95
CA ILE A 58 15.76 -2.29 -28.69
C ILE A 58 16.77 -3.43 -28.87
N ASP A 59 18.05 -3.07 -28.77
CA ASP A 59 19.15 -4.01 -28.58
C ASP A 59 19.18 -4.55 -27.14
N ARG A 60 19.36 -5.88 -27.02
CA ARG A 60 19.37 -6.60 -25.74
C ARG A 60 20.59 -6.21 -24.90
N GLU A 61 21.75 -5.94 -25.50
CA GLU A 61 22.93 -5.49 -24.75
C GLU A 61 22.71 -4.08 -24.18
N ALA A 62 22.15 -3.17 -24.98
CA ALA A 62 21.78 -1.83 -24.51
C ALA A 62 20.79 -1.86 -23.33
N LEU A 63 19.81 -2.78 -23.34
CA LEU A 63 18.88 -2.96 -22.23
C LEU A 63 19.59 -3.42 -20.94
N HIS A 64 20.50 -4.40 -21.04
CA HIS A 64 21.24 -4.90 -19.88
C HIS A 64 22.25 -3.89 -19.32
N ALA A 65 22.81 -3.03 -20.18
CA ALA A 65 23.71 -1.96 -19.79
C ALA A 65 22.99 -0.72 -19.24
N PHE A 66 21.65 -0.67 -19.31
CA PHE A 66 20.87 0.47 -18.85
C PHE A 66 21.08 0.70 -17.35
N SER A 67 21.73 1.83 -17.04
CA SER A 67 21.81 2.36 -15.69
C SER A 67 20.90 3.58 -15.59
N PRO A 68 19.92 3.60 -14.68
CA PRO A 68 19.10 4.78 -14.48
C PRO A 68 20.00 5.95 -14.06
N ASP A 69 19.67 7.16 -14.49
CA ASP A 69 20.29 8.38 -14.00
C ASP A 69 19.59 8.86 -12.71
N ARG A 70 19.97 10.04 -12.20
CA ARG A 70 19.36 10.58 -10.98
C ARG A 70 17.87 10.84 -11.16
N GLN A 71 17.48 11.42 -12.29
CA GLN A 71 16.09 11.75 -12.57
C GLN A 71 15.23 10.49 -12.67
N THR A 72 15.67 9.48 -13.42
CA THR A 72 14.98 8.18 -13.55
C THR A 72 14.81 7.51 -12.19
N ARG A 73 15.80 7.62 -11.29
CA ARG A 73 15.67 7.11 -9.92
C ARG A 73 14.60 7.86 -9.14
N GLU A 74 14.59 9.19 -9.17
CA GLU A 74 13.58 10.00 -8.48
C GLU A 74 12.16 9.69 -8.98
N GLU A 75 11.99 9.50 -10.30
CA GLU A 75 10.73 9.07 -10.90
C GLU A 75 10.31 7.68 -10.42
N ARG A 76 11.25 6.73 -10.34
CA ARG A 76 11.00 5.38 -9.79
C ARG A 76 10.67 5.42 -8.30
N ASP A 77 11.27 6.33 -7.55
CA ASP A 77 11.01 6.50 -6.11
C ASP A 77 9.58 7.00 -5.89
N ALA A 78 9.18 8.06 -6.61
CA ALA A 78 7.82 8.57 -6.58
C ALA A 78 6.79 7.49 -6.98
N TRP A 79 7.07 6.73 -8.06
CA TRP A 79 6.21 5.63 -8.47
C TRP A 79 6.14 4.50 -7.42
N ARG A 80 7.26 4.18 -6.75
CA ARG A 80 7.26 3.17 -5.68
C ARG A 80 6.42 3.60 -4.49
N ASP A 81 6.44 4.88 -4.14
CA ASP A 81 5.60 5.41 -3.07
C ASP A 81 4.11 5.25 -3.41
N GLU A 82 3.73 5.54 -4.65
CA GLU A 82 2.36 5.32 -5.15
C GLU A 82 1.99 3.82 -5.12
N PHE A 83 2.85 2.95 -5.64
CA PHE A 83 2.65 1.50 -5.63
C PHE A 83 2.48 0.94 -4.21
N LEU A 84 3.32 1.37 -3.26
CA LEU A 84 3.21 0.98 -1.85
C LEU A 84 1.92 1.50 -1.24
N SER A 85 1.49 2.72 -1.56
CA SER A 85 0.24 3.28 -1.05
C SER A 85 -0.98 2.47 -1.48
N THR A 86 -0.97 1.93 -2.70
CA THR A 86 -2.04 1.08 -3.24
C THR A 86 -2.07 -0.28 -2.54
N ILE A 87 -0.93 -0.98 -2.46
CA ILE A 87 -0.86 -2.32 -1.88
C ILE A 87 -1.08 -2.29 -0.36
N LEU A 88 -0.59 -1.25 0.31
CA LEU A 88 -0.73 -1.07 1.76
C LEU A 88 -1.96 -0.24 2.13
N ARG A 89 -2.90 -0.01 1.21
CA ARG A 89 -4.13 0.74 1.49
C ARG A 89 -4.85 0.21 2.73
N CYS A 90 -4.83 -1.10 2.95
CA CYS A 90 -5.45 -1.69 4.12
C CYS A 90 -4.82 -1.29 5.45
N VAL A 91 -3.50 -1.10 5.48
CA VAL A 91 -2.76 -0.62 6.65
C VAL A 91 -2.99 0.87 6.85
N HIS A 92 -3.03 1.64 5.75
CA HIS A 92 -3.31 3.08 5.83
C HIS A 92 -4.70 3.37 6.40
N GLU A 93 -5.73 2.62 5.98
CA GLU A 93 -7.09 2.78 6.50
C GLU A 93 -7.23 2.43 7.98
N GLU A 94 -6.49 1.41 8.45
CA GLU A 94 -6.45 1.06 9.88
C GLU A 94 -5.76 2.16 10.70
N ARG A 95 -4.65 2.70 10.21
CA ARG A 95 -3.97 3.82 10.86
C ARG A 95 -4.86 5.07 10.92
N GLU A 96 -5.59 5.36 9.84
CA GLU A 96 -6.59 6.44 9.80
C GLU A 96 -7.67 6.22 10.86
N ALA A 97 -8.23 5.00 10.95
CA ALA A 97 -9.26 4.66 11.95
C ALA A 97 -8.75 4.80 13.40
N LEU A 98 -7.54 4.31 13.70
CA LEU A 98 -6.93 4.45 15.03
C LEU A 98 -6.70 5.91 15.40
N ALA A 99 -6.29 6.75 14.44
CA ALA A 99 -6.11 8.18 14.67
C ALA A 99 -7.46 8.89 14.92
N GLU A 100 -8.51 8.53 14.18
CA GLU A 100 -9.88 9.02 14.39
C GLU A 100 -10.41 8.61 15.79
N GLU A 101 -10.21 7.37 16.20
CA GLU A 101 -10.57 6.87 17.54
C GLU A 101 -9.83 7.61 18.65
N ALA A 102 -8.51 7.83 18.50
CA ALA A 102 -7.71 8.59 19.45
C ALA A 102 -8.18 10.06 19.55
N SER A 103 -8.55 10.68 18.42
CA SER A 103 -9.01 12.07 18.38
C SER A 103 -10.43 12.27 18.87
N SER A 104 -11.28 11.24 18.80
CA SER A 104 -12.70 11.30 19.18
C SER A 104 -12.96 11.01 20.66
N GLY A 105 -11.91 10.75 21.46
CA GLY A 105 -12.02 10.53 22.90
C GLY A 105 -12.74 9.22 23.30
N SER A 106 -13.14 8.40 22.34
CA SER A 106 -13.73 7.08 22.55
C SER A 106 -12.63 6.02 22.68
N ALA A 107 -11.64 6.26 23.54
CA ALA A 107 -10.70 5.22 23.93
C ALA A 107 -11.51 4.14 24.65
N LYS A 108 -11.77 3.00 23.97
CA LYS A 108 -12.05 1.75 24.66
C LYS A 108 -10.82 1.50 25.52
N SER A 109 -10.95 1.81 26.81
CA SER A 109 -10.01 1.58 27.92
C SER A 109 -9.06 0.41 27.64
N ILE A 110 -7.95 0.70 26.96
CA ILE A 110 -6.71 -0.03 27.17
C ILE A 110 -6.29 0.50 28.53
N SER A 111 -6.43 -0.36 29.55
CA SER A 111 -6.09 -0.07 30.95
C SER A 111 -4.89 0.87 31.00
N THR A 112 -5.15 2.09 31.46
CA THR A 112 -4.16 3.14 31.46
C THR A 112 -3.06 2.71 32.44
N TYR A 113 -1.80 3.03 32.16
CA TYR A 113 -0.69 2.68 33.06
C TYR A 113 -0.94 3.20 34.50
N ASP A 114 -1.67 4.31 34.62
CA ASP A 114 -2.11 4.88 35.90
C ASP A 114 -3.10 3.97 36.66
N ASP A 115 -4.02 3.28 35.97
CA ASP A 115 -4.95 2.32 36.61
C ASP A 115 -4.22 1.10 37.18
N ALA A 116 -3.09 0.71 36.56
CA ALA A 116 -2.24 -0.37 37.04
C ALA A 116 -1.41 0.03 38.27
N VAL A 117 -1.07 1.31 38.40
CA VAL A 117 -0.33 1.85 39.57
C VAL A 117 -1.24 1.89 40.80
N ASP A 118 -2.48 2.37 40.65
CA ASP A 118 -3.44 2.46 41.76
C ASP A 118 -3.79 1.07 42.36
N LEU A 119 -3.82 0.02 41.53
CA LEU A 119 -4.07 -1.34 42.00
C LEU A 119 -2.93 -1.92 42.86
N VAL A 120 -1.69 -1.48 42.63
CA VAL A 120 -0.51 -1.94 43.38
C VAL A 120 -0.34 -1.13 44.67
N GLU A 121 -0.70 0.15 44.66
CA GLU A 121 -0.59 1.01 45.84
C GLU A 121 -1.71 0.80 46.87
N THR A 122 -2.84 0.21 46.45
CA THR A 122 -3.99 -0.06 47.33
C THR A 122 -4.12 -1.51 47.82
N ALA A 123 -3.19 -2.40 47.42
CA ALA A 123 -3.12 -3.81 47.85
C ALA A 123 -2.08 -4.02 48.96
#